data_AF-A0A820C6F6-F1
#
_entry.id   AF-A0A820C6F6-F1
#
_cell.length_a   1.000
_cell.length_b   1.000
_cell.length_c   1.000
_cell.angle_alpha   90.00
_cell.angle_beta   90.00
_cell.angle_gamma   90.00
#
_symmetry.space_group_name_H-M   'P 1'
#
loop_
_entity.id
_entity.type
_entity.pdbx_description
1 polymer ?
#
loop_
_entity_poly.entity_id
_entity_poly.type
_entity_poly.pdbx_seq_one_letter_code
_entity_poly.pdbx_strand_id
1 'polypeptide(L)'
;MNKIAYSYVDEHLISPSLICPICLDILEDPHTHTPCDSAFCRSCILQLAEPLCPICRWTWDDAIPLQYNIYLPKANRLIRNMLDDLLVQCIYCHTIRRRGQFEHECQPIEERLVREHIQITPRKKLVQYQMILSILGIVLFLLCIYYYRKYVFEKVI
;
A
#
# COMPACT_ATOMS: atom_id res chain seq x y z
N MET A 1 3.42 -12.41 10.32
CA MET A 1 2.69 -11.39 9.54
C MET A 1 3.66 -10.24 9.31
N ASN A 2 4.05 -9.96 8.08
CA ASN A 2 4.93 -8.81 7.79
C ASN A 2 4.17 -7.54 8.14
N LYS A 3 4.64 -6.79 9.16
CA LYS A 3 4.12 -5.47 9.48
C LYS A 3 4.37 -4.60 8.25
N ILE A 4 3.30 -4.21 7.55
CA ILE A 4 3.43 -3.39 6.34
C ILE A 4 4.00 -2.04 6.77
N ALA A 5 5.13 -1.64 6.20
CA ALA A 5 5.79 -0.39 6.54
C ALA A 5 5.11 0.77 5.79
N TYR A 6 4.78 1.82 6.52
CA TYR A 6 4.18 3.06 6.00
C TYR A 6 4.73 4.27 6.76
N SER A 7 4.63 5.45 6.15
CA SER A 7 4.92 6.74 6.78
C SER A 7 3.63 7.56 6.89
N TYR A 8 3.53 8.44 7.88
CA TYR A 8 2.42 9.38 7.98
C TYR A 8 2.63 10.54 7.01
N VAL A 9 1.58 10.96 6.30
CA VAL A 9 1.68 12.02 5.29
C VAL A 9 1.86 13.39 5.94
N ASP A 10 1.07 13.68 6.97
CA ASP A 10 1.01 14.99 7.62
C ASP A 10 1.31 14.89 9.13
N GLU A 11 2.50 14.41 9.47
CA GLU A 11 2.88 14.11 10.87
C GLU A 11 2.74 15.33 11.80
N HIS A 12 3.07 16.53 11.30
CA HIS A 12 2.97 17.78 12.08
C HIS A 12 1.53 18.23 12.38
N LEU A 13 0.54 17.71 11.65
CA LEU A 13 -0.88 18.03 11.87
C LEU A 13 -1.56 17.05 12.83
N ILE A 14 -0.85 16.00 13.26
CA ILE A 14 -1.41 14.99 14.15
C ILE A 14 -1.57 15.60 15.54
N SER A 15 -2.78 15.45 16.09
CA SER A 15 -3.08 15.94 17.44
C SER A 15 -2.15 15.29 18.48
N PRO A 16 -1.55 16.07 19.40
CA PRO A 16 -0.74 15.53 20.50
C PRO A 16 -1.49 14.52 21.37
N SER A 17 -2.83 14.60 21.42
CA SER A 17 -3.68 13.64 22.14
C SER A 17 -3.65 12.21 21.55
N LEU A 18 -3.09 12.05 20.36
CA LEU A 18 -2.93 10.76 19.66
C LEU A 18 -1.51 10.18 19.83
N ILE A 19 -0.65 10.87 20.57
CA ILE A 19 0.74 10.47 20.83
C ILE A 19 0.80 9.79 22.19
N CYS A 20 1.45 8.63 22.23
CA CYS A 20 1.73 7.90 23.45
C CYS A 20 2.79 8.64 24.27
N PRO A 21 2.54 8.98 25.54
CA PRO A 21 3.51 9.70 26.37
C PRO A 21 4.71 8.83 26.81
N ILE A 22 4.68 7.51 26.58
CA ILE A 22 5.77 6.60 26.92
C ILE A 22 6.76 6.47 25.76
N CYS A 23 6.29 6.10 24.56
CA CYS A 23 7.16 5.94 23.39
C CYS A 23 7.32 7.20 22.55
N LEU A 24 6.54 8.25 22.83
CA LEU A 24 6.52 9.53 22.10
C LEU A 24 6.19 9.36 20.60
N ASP A 25 5.45 8.31 20.28
CA ASP A 25 5.00 7.96 18.94
C ASP A 25 3.47 7.83 18.92
N ILE A 26 2.88 7.81 17.73
CA ILE A 26 1.44 7.68 17.52
C ILE A 26 0.94 6.37 18.13
N LEU A 27 -0.20 6.45 18.81
CA LEU A 27 -0.77 5.31 19.54
C LEU A 27 -1.01 4.09 18.64
N GLU A 28 -0.38 2.97 19.00
CA GLU A 28 -0.58 1.63 18.44
C GLU A 28 -1.30 0.75 19.48
N ASP A 29 -2.46 0.18 19.09
CA ASP A 29 -3.37 -0.53 19.99
C ASP A 29 -3.63 0.24 21.30
N PRO A 30 -4.35 1.38 21.22
CA PRO A 30 -4.47 2.32 22.33
C PRO A 30 -5.33 1.76 23.47
N HIS A 31 -4.83 1.88 24.69
CA HIS A 31 -5.53 1.62 25.95
C HIS A 31 -5.57 2.87 26.81
N THR A 32 -6.66 3.06 27.54
CA THR A 32 -6.88 4.23 28.39
C THR A 32 -6.77 3.85 29.86
N HIS A 33 -6.05 4.67 30.62
CA HIS A 33 -6.11 4.65 32.08
C HIS A 33 -7.38 5.35 32.53
N THR A 34 -8.38 4.58 32.96
CA THR A 34 -9.72 5.09 33.32
C THR A 34 -9.74 6.22 34.35
N PRO A 35 -8.85 6.28 35.35
CA PRO A 35 -8.91 7.35 36.34
C PRO A 35 -8.43 8.73 35.84
N CYS A 36 -7.57 8.79 34.82
CA CYS A 36 -7.04 10.06 34.29
C CYS A 36 -7.28 10.26 32.79
N ASP A 37 -8.02 9.36 32.16
CA ASP A 37 -8.35 9.34 30.73
C ASP A 37 -7.14 9.44 29.77
N SER A 38 -5.93 9.19 30.26
CA SER A 38 -4.72 9.18 29.45
C SER A 38 -4.62 7.90 28.62
N ALA A 39 -4.24 8.03 27.35
CA ALA A 39 -4.10 6.91 26.42
C ALA A 39 -2.63 6.54 26.18
N PHE A 40 -2.37 5.24 26.05
CA PHE A 40 -1.03 4.68 25.85
C PHE A 40 -1.10 3.48 24.90
N CYS A 41 0.02 3.14 24.27
CA CYS A 41 0.12 1.90 23.51
C CYS A 41 0.07 0.69 24.45
N ARG A 42 -0.57 -0.39 24.01
CA ARG A 42 -0.61 -1.65 24.77
C ARG A 42 0.80 -2.14 25.14
N SER A 43 1.70 -2.17 24.17
CA SER A 43 3.10 -2.60 24.38
C SER A 43 3.81 -1.74 25.42
N CYS A 44 3.57 -0.44 25.42
CA CYS A 44 4.17 0.49 26.36
C CYS A 44 3.70 0.26 27.79
N ILE A 45 2.40 0.03 28.01
CA ILE A 45 1.87 -0.28 29.34
C ILE A 45 2.48 -1.58 29.88
N LEU A 46 2.57 -2.61 29.03
CA LEU A 46 3.10 -3.93 29.43
C LEU A 46 4.60 -3.93 29.75
N GLN A 47 5.34 -2.92 29.30
CA GLN A 47 6.77 -2.78 29.57
C GLN A 47 7.07 -1.95 30.83
N LEU A 48 6.05 -1.37 31.47
CA LEU A 48 6.24 -0.65 32.72
C LEU A 48 6.70 -1.60 33.82
N ALA A 49 7.74 -1.22 34.55
CA ALA A 49 8.26 -1.99 35.67
C ALA A 49 7.28 -2.00 36.86
N GLU A 50 6.52 -0.92 37.03
CA GLU A 50 5.55 -0.75 38.10
C GLU A 50 4.14 -0.54 37.51
N PRO A 51 3.07 -1.02 38.18
CA PRO A 51 1.71 -0.87 37.71
C PRO A 51 1.13 0.53 38.00
N LEU A 52 1.92 1.58 37.77
CA LEU A 52 1.55 2.97 38.01
C LEU A 52 1.43 3.72 36.67
N CYS A 53 0.41 4.57 36.56
CA CYS A 53 0.26 5.46 35.42
C CYS A 53 1.37 6.53 35.40
N PRO A 54 2.14 6.71 34.31
CA PRO A 54 3.19 7.73 34.23
C PRO A 54 2.69 9.18 34.38
N ILE A 55 1.39 9.42 34.11
CA ILE A 55 0.79 10.76 34.12
C ILE A 55 0.24 11.12 35.50
N CYS A 56 -0.62 10.29 36.08
CA CYS A 56 -1.30 10.58 37.35
C CYS A 56 -0.77 9.79 38.55
N ARG A 57 0.12 8.81 38.33
CA ARG A 57 0.70 7.92 39.35
C ARG A 57 -0.29 7.08 40.14
N TRP A 58 -1.53 6.95 39.68
CA TRP A 58 -2.47 5.97 40.25
C TRP A 58 -2.26 4.60 39.61
N THR A 59 -2.66 3.55 40.34
CA THR A 59 -2.51 2.18 39.89
C THR A 59 -3.44 1.89 38.72
N TRP A 60 -3.04 0.93 37.89
CA TRP A 60 -3.95 0.24 36.97
C TRP A 60 -4.61 -0.86 37.82
N ASP A 61 -5.93 -0.75 38.07
CA ASP A 61 -6.73 -1.57 39.01
C ASP A 61 -6.00 -2.75 39.68
N ASP A 62 -5.90 -2.69 41.01
CA ASP A 62 -5.08 -3.54 41.91
C ASP A 62 -5.29 -5.07 41.81
N ALA A 63 -6.22 -5.54 40.98
CA ALA A 63 -6.62 -6.94 40.91
C ALA A 63 -5.82 -7.80 39.89
N ILE A 64 -5.13 -7.22 38.90
CA ILE A 64 -4.40 -8.00 37.89
C ILE A 64 -3.01 -7.41 37.61
N PRO A 65 -1.93 -8.20 37.70
CA PRO A 65 -0.61 -7.75 37.25
C PRO A 65 -0.66 -7.40 35.76
N LEU A 66 -0.12 -6.24 35.38
CA LEU A 66 -0.14 -5.72 34.00
C LEU A 66 0.22 -6.76 32.94
N GLN A 67 1.05 -7.76 33.29
CA GLN A 67 1.44 -8.88 32.45
C GLN A 67 0.28 -9.64 31.78
N TYR A 68 -0.94 -9.63 32.35
CA TYR A 68 -2.01 -10.51 31.88
C TYR A 68 -2.99 -9.91 30.86
N ASN A 69 -2.90 -8.63 30.48
CA ASN A 69 -3.65 -7.97 29.39
C ASN A 69 -5.21 -8.06 29.36
N ILE A 70 -5.84 -8.95 30.11
CA ILE A 70 -7.27 -9.28 29.97
C ILE A 70 -8.17 -8.09 30.34
N TYR A 71 -7.68 -7.14 31.14
CA TYR A 71 -8.49 -6.08 31.73
C TYR A 71 -8.05 -4.67 31.38
N LEU A 72 -7.05 -4.48 30.50
CA LEU A 72 -6.66 -3.13 30.10
C LEU A 72 -7.79 -2.50 29.27
N PRO A 73 -8.41 -1.40 29.73
CA PRO A 73 -9.51 -0.77 29.01
C PRO A 73 -8.97 -0.28 27.67
N LYS A 74 -9.57 -0.74 26.56
CA LYS A 74 -9.25 -0.15 25.26
C LYS A 74 -9.62 1.33 25.30
N ALA A 75 -8.88 2.14 24.55
CA ALA A 75 -9.19 3.56 24.47
C ALA A 75 -10.61 3.80 23.98
N ASN A 76 -11.15 5.00 24.19
CA ASN A 76 -12.49 5.27 23.71
C ASN A 76 -12.59 5.12 22.17
N ARG A 77 -13.80 4.91 21.66
CA ARG A 77 -14.02 4.74 20.21
C ARG A 77 -13.59 5.97 19.41
N LEU A 78 -13.70 7.15 20.00
CA LEU A 78 -13.33 8.41 19.34
C LEU A 78 -11.83 8.44 19.00
N ILE A 79 -10.96 8.14 19.96
CA ILE A 79 -9.50 8.06 19.78
C ILE A 79 -9.17 7.04 18.69
N ARG A 80 -9.76 5.84 18.74
CA ARG A 80 -9.54 4.83 17.69
C ARG A 80 -9.94 5.32 16.31
N ASN A 81 -11.13 5.92 16.18
CA ASN A 81 -11.59 6.47 14.91
C ASN A 81 -10.67 7.59 14.40
N MET A 82 -10.26 8.52 15.29
CA MET A 82 -9.33 9.60 14.94
C MET A 82 -8.00 9.05 14.43
N LEU A 83 -7.48 8.01 15.08
CA LEU A 83 -6.26 7.37 14.63
C LEU A 83 -6.45 6.62 13.29
N ASP A 84 -7.59 5.97 13.10
CA ASP A 84 -7.92 5.23 11.87
C ASP A 84 -8.08 6.16 10.66
N ASP A 85 -8.49 7.41 10.90
CA ASP A 85 -8.61 8.45 9.88
C ASP A 85 -7.28 9.08 9.45
N LEU A 86 -6.18 8.82 10.16
CA LEU A 86 -4.85 9.32 9.78
C LEU A 86 -4.45 8.82 8.39
N LEU A 87 -3.89 9.71 7.58
CA LEU A 87 -3.39 9.37 6.26
C LEU A 87 -1.97 8.80 6.35
N VAL A 88 -1.80 7.62 5.76
CA VAL A 88 -0.53 6.92 5.69
C VAL A 88 -0.17 6.64 4.23
N GLN A 89 1.12 6.73 3.94
CA GLN A 89 1.70 6.44 2.65
C GLN A 89 2.50 5.15 2.74
N CYS A 90 2.20 4.21 1.85
CA CYS A 90 3.00 2.98 1.73
C CYS A 90 4.43 3.31 1.30
N ILE A 91 5.44 2.78 1.98
CA ILE A 91 6.85 3.03 1.59
C ILE A 91 7.23 2.36 0.26
N TYR A 92 6.48 1.34 -0.17
CA TYR A 92 6.83 0.55 -1.35
C TYR A 92 6.15 1.03 -2.63
N CYS A 93 4.88 1.44 -2.55
CA CYS A 93 4.08 1.83 -3.73
C CYS A 93 3.59 3.29 -3.69
N HIS A 94 3.92 4.02 -2.61
CA HIS A 94 3.54 5.41 -2.35
C HIS A 94 2.04 5.72 -2.38
N THR A 95 1.18 4.69 -2.35
CA THR A 95 -0.27 4.89 -2.28
C THR A 95 -0.65 5.43 -0.91
N ILE A 96 -1.46 6.48 -0.90
CA ILE A 96 -1.99 7.12 0.30
C ILE A 96 -3.36 6.53 0.63
N ARG A 97 -3.57 6.12 1.88
CA ARG A 97 -4.84 5.58 2.41
C ARG A 97 -5.03 5.99 3.87
N ARG A 98 -6.23 5.76 4.40
CA ARG A 98 -6.49 5.85 5.84
C ARG A 98 -5.82 4.68 6.56
N ARG A 99 -5.24 4.95 7.73
CA ARG A 99 -4.53 3.97 8.55
C ARG A 99 -5.41 2.77 8.92
N GLY A 100 -6.66 3.01 9.30
CA GLY A 100 -7.60 1.95 9.67
C GLY A 100 -8.06 1.07 8.50
N GLN A 101 -7.81 1.52 7.25
CA GLN A 101 -8.10 0.77 6.02
C GLN A 101 -6.82 0.36 5.29
N PHE A 102 -5.69 0.34 6.01
CA PHE A 102 -4.39 0.04 5.42
C PHE A 102 -4.18 -1.47 5.24
N GLU A 103 -5.02 -2.08 4.41
CA GLU A 103 -4.85 -3.44 3.89
C GLU A 103 -4.76 -3.34 2.37
N HIS A 104 -3.56 -3.52 1.82
CA HIS A 104 -3.40 -3.59 0.37
C HIS A 104 -2.22 -4.48 -0.03
N GLU A 105 -2.35 -5.13 -1.17
CA GLU A 105 -1.26 -5.90 -1.78
C GLU A 105 -0.32 -4.92 -2.50
N CYS A 106 0.85 -4.66 -1.90
CA CYS A 106 1.90 -3.87 -2.52
C CYS A 106 2.91 -4.77 -3.23
N GLN A 107 3.24 -4.43 -4.48
CA GLN A 107 4.45 -4.89 -5.17
C GLN A 107 5.48 -3.74 -5.16
N PRO A 108 6.77 -4.01 -4.94
CA PRO A 108 7.83 -3.01 -5.05
C PRO A 108 7.80 -2.31 -6.43
N ILE A 109 8.07 -1.01 -6.48
CA ILE A 109 8.04 -0.22 -7.73
C ILE A 109 8.97 -0.81 -8.81
N GLU A 110 10.13 -1.34 -8.43
CA GLU A 110 11.05 -2.01 -9.37
C GLU A 110 10.40 -3.19 -10.09
N GLU A 111 9.62 -4.01 -9.39
CA GLU A 111 8.89 -5.12 -10.00
C GLU A 111 7.77 -4.64 -10.93
N ARG A 112 7.10 -3.53 -10.61
CA ARG A 112 6.03 -2.96 -11.43
C ARG A 112 6.56 -2.47 -12.79
N LEU A 113 7.68 -1.74 -12.78
CA LEU A 113 8.33 -1.25 -14.02
C LEU A 113 8.81 -2.41 -14.90
N VAL A 114 9.42 -3.44 -14.30
CA VAL A 114 9.84 -4.65 -15.03
C VAL A 114 8.63 -5.37 -15.64
N ARG A 115 7.52 -5.50 -14.90
CA ARG A 115 6.30 -6.16 -15.38
C ARG A 115 5.66 -5.40 -16.55
N GLU A 116 5.60 -4.07 -16.48
CA GLU A 116 5.13 -3.22 -17.58
C GLU A 116 6.02 -3.37 -18.82
N HIS A 117 7.35 -3.34 -18.65
CA HIS A 117 8.27 -3.58 -19.77
C HIS A 117 8.13 -4.98 -20.40
N ILE A 118 7.96 -6.02 -19.58
CA ILE A 118 7.74 -7.40 -20.05
C ILE A 118 6.40 -7.54 -20.78
N GLN A 119 5.36 -6.80 -20.42
CA GLN A 119 4.06 -6.86 -21.12
C GLN A 119 4.02 -6.01 -22.39
N ILE A 120 4.76 -4.90 -22.45
CA ILE A 120 4.83 -4.02 -23.63
C ILE A 120 5.68 -4.66 -24.75
N THR A 121 6.73 -5.40 -24.41
CA THR A 121 7.64 -6.04 -25.37
C THR A 121 7.00 -7.07 -26.33
N PRO A 122 6.13 -8.01 -25.90
CA PRO A 122 5.51 -8.99 -26.80
C PRO A 122 4.49 -8.35 -27.75
N ARG A 123 3.74 -7.33 -27.30
CA ARG A 123 2.74 -6.64 -28.13
C ARG A 123 3.38 -5.90 -29.31
N LYS A 124 4.54 -5.28 -29.12
CA LYS A 124 5.27 -4.57 -30.20
C LYS A 124 5.78 -5.52 -31.28
N LYS A 125 6.26 -6.71 -30.90
CA LYS A 125 6.73 -7.74 -31.86
C LYS A 125 5.61 -8.27 -32.76
N LEU A 126 4.40 -8.43 -32.21
CA LEU A 126 3.25 -8.95 -32.96
C LEU A 126 2.78 -7.95 -34.05
N VAL A 127 2.72 -6.66 -33.73
CA VAL A 127 2.32 -5.60 -34.68
C VAL A 127 3.37 -5.44 -35.80
N GLN A 128 4.65 -5.57 -35.47
CA GLN A 128 5.73 -5.48 -36.46
C GLN A 128 5.66 -6.61 -37.50
N TYR A 129 5.32 -7.84 -37.08
CA TYR A 129 5.21 -8.99 -37.99
C TYR A 129 3.97 -8.87 -38.91
N GLN A 130 2.84 -8.38 -38.39
CA GLN A 130 1.63 -8.12 -39.19
C GLN A 130 1.88 -7.07 -40.28
N MET A 131 2.62 -6.00 -39.96
CA MET A 131 3.00 -4.99 -40.95
C MET A 131 3.84 -5.59 -42.09
N ILE A 132 4.85 -6.41 -41.77
CA ILE A 132 5.71 -7.04 -42.79
C ILE A 132 4.92 -7.99 -43.70
N LEU A 133 4.03 -8.81 -43.14
CA LEU A 133 3.15 -9.71 -43.89
C LEU A 133 2.25 -8.96 -44.88
N SER A 134 1.68 -7.83 -44.46
CA SER A 134 0.82 -7.02 -45.32
C SER A 134 1.58 -6.43 -46.52
N ILE A 135 2.81 -5.96 -46.31
CA ILE A 135 3.66 -5.40 -47.37
C ILE A 135 4.05 -6.50 -48.36
N LEU A 136 4.45 -7.68 -47.89
CA LEU A 136 4.78 -8.82 -48.76
C LEU A 136 3.57 -9.26 -49.60
N GLY A 137 2.37 -9.27 -49.00
CA GLY A 137 1.12 -9.57 -49.72
C GLY A 137 0.83 -8.56 -50.85
N ILE A 138 1.02 -7.26 -50.58
CA ILE A 138 0.84 -6.20 -51.59
C ILE A 138 1.85 -6.36 -52.73
N VAL A 139 3.12 -6.62 -52.42
CA VAL A 139 4.17 -6.80 -53.45
C VAL A 139 3.86 -8.01 -54.34
N LEU A 140 3.46 -9.14 -53.76
CA LEU A 140 3.05 -10.33 -54.52
C LEU A 140 1.85 -10.06 -55.42
N PHE A 141 0.85 -9.31 -54.92
CA PHE A 141 -0.32 -8.95 -55.71
C PHE A 141 0.03 -8.07 -56.91
N LEU A 142 0.91 -7.08 -56.72
CA LEU A 142 1.40 -6.21 -57.80
C LEU A 142 2.23 -7.00 -58.82
N LEU A 143 3.06 -7.95 -58.37
CA LEU A 143 3.79 -8.85 -59.27
C LEU A 143 2.83 -9.73 -60.07
N CYS A 144 1.80 -10.30 -59.44
CA CYS A 144 0.77 -11.07 -60.15
C CYS A 144 0.06 -10.22 -61.22
N ILE A 145 -0.31 -8.97 -60.91
CA ILE A 145 -0.90 -8.06 -61.90
C ILE A 145 0.09 -7.78 -63.04
N TYR A 146 1.36 -7.52 -62.72
CA TYR A 146 2.39 -7.28 -63.71
C TYR A 146 2.59 -8.48 -64.65
N TYR A 147 2.70 -9.69 -64.09
CA TYR A 147 2.82 -10.92 -64.87
C TYR A 147 1.55 -11.22 -65.67
N TYR A 148 0.37 -10.99 -65.11
CA TYR A 148 -0.89 -11.15 -65.82
C TYR A 148 -0.97 -10.19 -67.01
N ARG A 149 -0.64 -8.91 -66.81
CA ARG A 149 -0.56 -7.94 -67.90
C ARG A 149 0.45 -8.35 -68.95
N LYS A 150 1.65 -8.77 -68.55
CA LYS A 150 2.71 -9.17 -69.48
C LYS A 150 2.34 -10.43 -70.29
N TYR A 151 1.89 -11.51 -69.64
CA TYR A 151 1.63 -12.78 -70.32
C TYR A 151 0.32 -12.82 -71.12
N VAL A 152 -0.71 -12.09 -70.69
CA VAL A 152 -2.03 -12.12 -71.33
C VAL A 152 -2.13 -11.08 -72.46
N PHE A 153 -1.64 -9.85 -72.27
CA PHE A 153 -1.78 -8.82 -73.29
C PHE A 153 -0.71 -8.89 -74.40
N GLU A 154 0.49 -9.38 -74.10
CA GLU A 154 1.59 -9.41 -75.09
C GLU A 154 1.48 -10.58 -76.09
N LYS A 155 0.50 -11.49 -75.91
CA LYS A 155 0.15 -12.56 -76.87
C LYS A 155 -1.03 -12.22 -77.80
N VAL A 156 -1.61 -11.02 -77.69
CA VAL A 156 -2.84 -10.62 -78.41
C VAL A 156 -2.57 -9.55 -79.50
N ILE A 157 -1.30 -9.31 -79.83
CA ILE A 157 -0.86 -8.49 -80.98
C ILE A 157 0.11 -9.34 -81.78
#